data_AF-A0A534PWG9-F1
#
_entry.id   AF-A0A534PWG9-F1
#
_cell.length_a   1.000
_cell.length_b   1.000
_cell.length_c   1.000
_cell.angle_alpha   90.00
_cell.angle_beta   90.00
_cell.angle_gamma   90.00
#
_symmetry.space_group_name_H-M   'P 1'
#
loop_
_entity.id
_entity.type
_entity.pdbx_description
1 polymer ?
#
loop_
_entity_poly.entity_id
_entity_poly.type
_entity_poly.pdbx_seq_one_letter_code
_entity_poly.pdbx_strand_id
1 'polypeptide(L)' 'DGTEKWAVKTKGQLNSSPAIGQDGTVYAMSDDGYLYAIH' A
#
# COMPACT_ATOMS: atom_id res chain seq x y z
N ASP A 1 -12.08 -15.69 6.46
CA ASP A 1 -11.73 -16.94 5.75
C ASP A 1 -10.36 -16.90 5.09
N GLY A 2 -9.63 -15.77 5.14
CA GLY A 2 -8.33 -15.64 4.47
C GLY A 2 -8.44 -15.30 2.98
N THR A 3 -9.64 -14.94 2.50
CA THR A 3 -9.85 -14.48 1.13
C THR A 3 -9.29 -13.08 0.93
N GLU A 4 -8.75 -12.83 -0.26
CA GLU A 4 -8.29 -11.51 -0.68
C GLU A 4 -9.49 -10.54 -0.72
N LYS A 5 -9.35 -9.39 -0.06
CA LYS A 5 -10.39 -8.34 -0.08
C LYS A 5 -10.24 -7.39 -1.27
N TRP A 6 -9.00 -7.06 -1.62
CA TRP A 6 -8.64 -6.16 -2.70
C TRP A 6 -7.15 -6.29 -3.02
N ALA A 7 -6.77 -5.83 -4.21
CA ALA A 7 -5.38 -5.71 -4.64
C ALA A 7 -5.19 -4.40 -5.43
N VAL A 8 -4.01 -3.81 -5.32
CA VAL A 8 -3.61 -2.60 -6.06
C VAL A 8 -2.30 -2.88 -6.79
N LYS A 9 -2.21 -2.48 -8.05
CA LYS A 9 -0.98 -2.57 -8.83
C LYS A 9 -0.12 -1.33 -8.64
N THR A 10 1.07 -1.51 -8.10
CA THR A 10 2.13 -0.48 -8.06
C THR A 10 3.03 -0.58 -9.29
N LYS A 11 3.76 0.48 -9.61
CA LYS A 11 4.75 0.45 -10.71
C LYS A 11 6.07 -0.16 -10.24
N GLY A 12 6.45 0.08 -8.98
CA GLY A 12 7.64 -0.46 -8.36
C GLY A 12 7.36 -1.52 -7.29
N GLN A 13 8.43 -2.12 -6.78
CA GLN A 13 8.38 -3.02 -5.61
C GLN A 13 8.09 -2.20 -4.35
N LEU A 14 7.28 -2.76 -3.46
CA LEU A 14 7.11 -2.23 -2.10
C LEU A 14 8.22 -2.82 -1.22
N ASN A 15 9.18 -2.00 -0.84
CA ASN A 15 10.36 -2.41 -0.05
C ASN A 15 10.22 -2.07 1.45
N SER A 16 9.04 -1.60 1.87
CA SER A 16 8.76 -1.14 3.23
C SER A 16 7.48 -1.79 3.77
N SER A 17 7.36 -1.86 5.10
CA SER A 17 6.10 -2.23 5.73
C SER A 17 5.08 -1.09 5.56
N PRO A 18 3.82 -1.39 5.18
CA PRO A 18 2.79 -0.37 5.06
C PRO A 18 2.36 0.17 6.44
N ALA A 19 1.83 1.40 6.46
CA ALA A 19 1.25 2.05 7.64
C ALA A 19 -0.23 2.39 7.40
N ILE A 20 -1.04 2.37 8.46
CA ILE A 20 -2.47 2.72 8.40
C ILE A 20 -2.68 4.06 9.08
N GLY A 21 -3.26 5.02 8.35
CA GLY A 21 -3.66 6.33 8.86
C GLY A 21 -4.89 6.28 9.77
N GLN A 22 -5.14 7.35 10.53
CA GLN A 22 -6.32 7.45 11.40
C GLN A 22 -7.65 7.44 10.61
N ASP A 23 -7.59 7.81 9.33
CA ASP A 23 -8.69 7.78 8.37
C ASP A 23 -8.88 6.41 7.69
N GLY A 24 -8.03 5.43 8.02
CA GLY A 24 -8.03 4.10 7.39
C GLY A 24 -7.21 4.00 6.11
N THR A 25 -6.60 5.10 5.64
CA THR A 25 -5.77 5.09 4.44
C THR A 25 -4.51 4.26 4.64
N VAL A 26 -4.20 3.38 3.70
CA VAL A 26 -2.98 2.55 3.72
C VAL A 26 -1.87 3.26 2.94
N TYR A 27 -0.73 3.44 3.60
CA TYR A 27 0.46 4.08 3.05
C TYR A 27 1.57 3.06 2.81
N ALA A 28 2.17 3.05 1.62
CA ALA A 28 3.28 2.16 1.29
C ALA A 28 4.33 2.85 0.41
N MET A 29 5.61 2.77 0.78
CA MET A 29 6.70 3.31 -0.02
C MET A 29 7.12 2.30 -1.09
N SER A 30 7.23 2.77 -2.32
CA SER A 30 7.73 1.99 -3.45
C SER A 30 9.12 2.46 -3.89
N ASP A 31 9.90 1.55 -4.47
CA ASP A 31 11.20 1.84 -5.09
C ASP A 31 11.10 2.71 -6.36
N ASP A 32 9.89 2.90 -6.91
CA ASP A 32 9.63 3.84 -8.01
C ASP A 32 9.70 5.32 -7.58
N GLY A 33 9.97 5.57 -6.29
CA GLY A 33 10.10 6.88 -5.69
C GLY A 33 8.78 7.50 -5.22
N TYR A 34 7.67 6.75 -5.29
CA TYR A 34 6.36 7.24 -4.84
C TYR A 34 5.91 6.60 -3.52
N LEU A 35 5.27 7.43 -2.70
CA LEU A 35 4.44 6.98 -1.59
C LEU A 35 3.01 6.78 -2.11
N TYR A 36 2.52 5.55 -2.06
CA TYR A 36 1.15 5.21 -2.42
C TYR A 36 0.24 5.44 -1.21
N ALA A 37 -0.91 6.08 -1.43
CA ALA A 37 -1.99 6.22 -0.46
C ALA A 37 -3.24 5.52 -1.05
N ILE A 38 -3.70 4.46 -0.39
CA ILE A 38 -4.80 3.61 -0.83
C ILE A 38 -5.97 3.80 0.14
N HIS A 39 -7.12 4.20 -0.39
CA HIS A 39 -8.37 4.41 0.36
C HIS A 39 -9.45 3.46 -0.16
#